data_AF-A0A6N4TLF3-F1
#
_entry.id   AF-A0A6N4TLF3-F1
#
_cell.length_a   1.000
_cell.length_b   1.000
_cell.length_c   1.000
_cell.angle_alpha   90.00
_cell.angle_beta   90.00
_cell.angle_gamma   90.00
#
_symmetry.space_group_name_H-M   'P 1'
#
loop_
_entity.id
_entity.type
_entity.pdbx_description
1 polymer ?
#
loop_
_entity_poly.entity_id
_entity_poly.type
_entity_poly.pdbx_seq_one_letter_code
_entity_poly.pdbx_strand_id
1 'polypeptide(L)'
;MARNKLTISFDGFEEIMEKLDRATADTKEVTERALQKSYDVVTPNIEKAIAPHHLTGQTEQSLAKSEKVEWEGTKAYIKVGFNISKGGLASIFLMYGTPRMQPDKKLYNSIYGSSTKKKVKKVQEEIFQEELRKVMG
;
A
#
# COMPACT_ATOMS: atom_id res chain seq x y z
N MET A 1 12.99 -12.37 -0.80
CA MET A 1 12.49 -11.97 -2.14
C MET A 1 11.35 -10.98 -1.95
N ALA A 2 11.33 -9.92 -2.76
CA ALA A 2 10.71 -8.63 -2.46
C ALA A 2 9.17 -8.68 -2.38
N ARG A 3 8.62 -8.26 -1.24
CA ARG A 3 7.21 -7.91 -1.05
C ARG A 3 6.99 -6.49 -1.61
N ASN A 4 5.79 -6.19 -2.10
CA ASN A 4 5.44 -4.81 -2.42
C ASN A 4 5.38 -4.01 -1.12
N LYS A 5 6.21 -2.96 -1.04
CA LYS A 5 6.22 -2.02 0.08
C LYS A 5 5.48 -0.75 -0.37
N LEU A 6 4.55 -0.28 0.45
CA LEU A 6 4.06 1.09 0.33
C LEU A 6 5.06 2.03 0.98
N THR A 7 5.46 3.07 0.25
CA THR A 7 6.33 4.15 0.71
C THR A 7 5.54 5.46 0.66
N ILE A 8 5.89 6.41 1.53
CA ILE A 8 5.35 7.77 1.50
C ILE A 8 6.27 8.61 0.62
N SER A 9 5.70 9.19 -0.44
CA SER A 9 6.42 10.14 -1.31
C SER A 9 5.40 11.01 -2.03
N PHE A 10 5.39 12.29 -1.69
CA PHE A 10 4.56 13.30 -2.33
C PHE A 10 5.23 14.67 -2.28
N ASP A 11 4.75 15.58 -3.12
CA ASP A 11 5.36 16.89 -3.29
C ASP A 11 5.10 17.74 -2.04
N GLY A 12 6.15 18.33 -1.46
CA GLY A 12 6.04 19.09 -0.21
C GLY A 12 6.04 18.23 1.07
N PHE A 13 6.32 16.92 0.96
CA PHE A 13 6.45 16.04 2.14
C PHE A 13 7.51 16.54 3.13
N GLU A 14 8.69 16.93 2.66
CA GLU A 14 9.77 17.44 3.53
C GLU A 14 9.35 18.71 4.27
N GLU A 15 8.68 19.65 3.59
CA GLU A 15 8.21 20.89 4.20
C GLU A 15 7.13 20.63 5.27
N ILE A 16 6.21 19.69 5.02
CA ILE A 16 5.18 19.33 6.00
C ILE A 16 5.80 18.62 7.21
N MET A 17 6.74 17.71 6.99
CA MET A 17 7.47 17.04 8.06
C MET A 17 8.23 18.04 8.93
N GLU A 18 8.94 18.99 8.31
CA GLU A 18 9.67 20.02 9.05
C GLU A 18 8.73 20.89 9.91
N LYS A 19 7.55 21.25 9.38
CA LYS A 19 6.55 22.01 10.14
C LYS A 19 5.97 21.20 11.31
N LEU A 20 5.70 19.91 11.10
CA LEU A 20 5.22 19.01 12.14
C LEU A 20 6.27 18.81 13.25
N ASP A 21 7.54 18.61 12.87
CA ASP A 21 8.66 18.48 13.81
C ASP A 21 8.87 19.75 14.63
N ARG A 22 8.84 20.94 13.99
CA ARG A 22 8.94 22.23 14.68
C ARG A 22 7.83 22.43 15.71
N ALA A 23 6.66 21.87 15.45
CA ALA A 23 5.52 21.95 16.34
C ALA A 23 5.39 20.72 17.26
N THR A 24 6.46 19.91 17.38
CA THR A 24 6.55 18.74 18.28
C THR A 24 5.44 17.70 18.09
N ALA A 25 4.89 17.60 16.88
CA ALA A 25 3.87 16.62 16.56
C ALA A 25 4.46 15.20 16.49
N ASP A 26 3.65 14.18 16.79
CA ASP A 26 4.07 12.78 16.68
C ASP A 26 4.08 12.34 15.20
N THR A 27 5.17 12.65 14.51
CA THR A 27 5.36 12.29 13.10
C THR A 27 5.39 10.78 12.86
N LYS A 28 5.67 9.99 13.90
CA LYS A 28 5.64 8.53 13.85
C LYS A 28 4.20 8.04 13.75
N GLU A 29 3.31 8.53 14.62
CA GLU A 29 1.89 8.19 14.59
C GLU A 29 1.23 8.60 13.26
N VAL A 30 1.53 9.81 12.77
CA VAL A 30 1.01 10.28 11.47
C VAL A 30 1.45 9.38 10.33
N THR A 31 2.72 8.97 10.33
CA THR A 31 3.29 8.05 9.35
C THR A 31 2.60 6.68 9.40
N GLU A 32 2.40 6.14 10.59
CA GLU A 32 1.69 4.86 10.77
C GLU A 32 0.24 4.95 10.28
N ARG A 33 -0.46 6.03 10.63
CA ARG A 33 -1.83 6.30 10.19
C ARG A 33 -1.93 6.42 8.67
N ALA A 34 -0.98 7.12 8.04
CA ALA A 34 -0.92 7.30 6.59
C ALA A 34 -0.70 5.97 5.85
N LEU A 35 0.22 5.14 6.34
CA LEU A 35 0.49 3.82 5.78
C LEU A 35 -0.70 2.87 5.96
N GLN A 36 -1.30 2.84 7.15
CA GLN A 36 -2.46 2.00 7.44
C GLN A 36 -3.67 2.38 6.57
N LYS A 37 -3.98 3.68 6.45
CA LYS A 37 -5.08 4.13 5.58
C LYS A 37 -4.80 3.86 4.11
N SER A 38 -3.56 3.99 3.66
CA SER A 38 -3.17 3.62 2.30
C SER A 38 -3.42 2.13 2.04
N TYR A 39 -3.06 1.29 3.01
CA TYR A 39 -3.29 -0.16 2.96
C TYR A 39 -4.78 -0.51 2.90
N ASP A 40 -5.61 0.12 3.75
CA ASP A 40 -7.06 -0.11 3.80
C ASP A 40 -7.76 0.26 2.48
N VAL A 41 -7.23 1.23 1.74
CA VAL A 41 -7.77 1.64 0.44
C VAL A 41 -7.37 0.70 -0.69
N VAL A 42 -6.16 0.13 -0.64
CA VAL A 42 -5.60 -0.70 -1.72
C VAL A 42 -6.04 -2.16 -1.59
N THR A 43 -5.98 -2.73 -0.39
CA THR A 43 -6.21 -4.17 -0.15
C THR A 43 -7.57 -4.68 -0.67
N PRO A 44 -8.70 -3.97 -0.47
CA PRO A 44 -10.00 -4.40 -1.01
C PRO A 44 -10.05 -4.40 -2.55
N ASN A 45 -9.28 -3.54 -3.21
CA ASN A 45 -9.23 -3.54 -4.68
C ASN A 45 -8.47 -4.78 -5.20
N ILE A 46 -7.43 -5.20 -4.49
CA ILE A 46 -6.69 -6.43 -4.81
C ILE A 46 -7.61 -7.64 -4.61
N GLU A 47 -8.35 -7.69 -3.49
CA GLU A 47 -9.29 -8.76 -3.19
C GLU A 47 -10.37 -8.91 -4.29
N LYS A 48 -10.95 -7.80 -4.74
CA LYS A 48 -11.92 -7.80 -5.85
C LYS A 48 -11.29 -8.24 -7.18
N ALA A 49 -10.02 -7.89 -7.41
CA ALA A 49 -9.34 -8.22 -8.66
C ALA A 49 -8.89 -9.68 -8.74
N ILE A 50 -8.63 -10.33 -7.59
CA ILE A 50 -8.24 -11.74 -7.56
C ILE A 50 -9.44 -12.70 -7.54
N ALA A 51 -10.62 -12.25 -7.05
CA ALA A 51 -11.83 -13.08 -6.93
C ALA A 51 -12.24 -13.88 -8.21
N PRO A 52 -12.03 -13.39 -9.44
CA PRO A 52 -12.30 -14.19 -10.64
C PRO A 52 -11.34 -15.38 -10.85
N HIS A 53 -10.18 -15.37 -10.20
CA HIS A 53 -9.11 -16.37 -10.33
C HIS A 53 -9.19 -17.44 -9.23
N HIS A 54 -10.37 -18.05 -9.11
CA HIS A 54 -10.64 -19.05 -8.10
C HIS A 54 -10.53 -20.47 -8.65
N LEU A 55 -9.38 -21.11 -8.41
CA LEU A 55 -9.19 -22.55 -8.68
C LEU A 55 -9.26 -23.38 -7.39
N THR A 56 -8.39 -23.06 -6.43
CA THR A 56 -8.34 -23.72 -5.11
C THR A 56 -8.51 -22.73 -3.96
N GLY A 57 -8.60 -21.42 -4.26
CA GLY A 57 -8.62 -20.34 -3.26
C GLY A 57 -7.28 -20.05 -2.57
N GLN A 58 -6.22 -20.84 -2.78
CA GLN A 58 -4.94 -20.65 -2.08
C GLN A 58 -4.34 -19.26 -2.29
N THR A 59 -4.40 -18.73 -3.52
CA THR A 59 -3.86 -17.41 -3.83
C THR A 59 -4.67 -16.30 -3.16
N GLU A 60 -5.99 -16.40 -3.12
CA GLU A 60 -6.86 -15.45 -2.43
C GLU A 60 -6.60 -15.43 -0.91
N GLN A 61 -6.41 -16.61 -0.32
CA GLN A 61 -6.07 -16.77 1.09
C GLN A 61 -4.67 -16.23 1.44
N SER A 62 -3.76 -16.20 0.46
CA SER A 62 -2.42 -15.65 0.64
C SER A 62 -2.38 -14.11 0.65
N LEU A 63 -3.50 -13.43 0.34
CA LEU A 63 -3.59 -11.98 0.40
C LEU A 63 -3.37 -11.51 1.84
N ALA A 64 -2.47 -10.55 2.01
CA ALA A 64 -2.15 -9.99 3.30
C ALA A 64 -3.28 -9.03 3.72
N LYS A 65 -4.24 -9.51 4.54
CA LYS A 65 -5.46 -8.78 4.96
C LYS A 65 -5.40 -8.11 6.34
N SER A 66 -4.33 -8.36 7.11
CA SER A 66 -4.16 -7.81 8.47
C SER A 66 -2.70 -7.43 8.73
N GLU A 67 -2.07 -6.75 7.78
CA GLU A 67 -0.69 -6.28 7.95
C GLU A 67 -0.67 -5.03 8.83
N LYS A 68 0.43 -4.88 9.58
CA LYS A 68 0.70 -3.72 10.41
C LYS A 68 1.93 -2.99 9.85
N VAL A 69 2.08 -1.73 10.25
CA VAL A 69 3.26 -0.95 9.92
C VAL A 69 4.47 -1.54 10.64
N GLU A 70 5.55 -1.77 9.89
CA GLU A 70 6.84 -2.23 10.38
C GLU A 70 7.86 -1.10 10.23
N TRP A 71 8.72 -0.96 11.23
CA TRP A 71 9.82 0.01 11.25
C TRP A 71 11.15 -0.70 11.07
N GLU A 72 11.97 -0.20 10.15
CA GLU A 72 13.35 -0.62 9.92
C GLU A 72 14.24 0.64 9.98
N GLY A 73 14.79 0.90 11.16
CA GLY A 73 15.48 2.15 11.46
C GLY A 73 14.54 3.35 11.34
N THR A 74 14.86 4.27 10.43
CA THR A 74 14.05 5.47 10.15
C THR A 74 12.99 5.27 9.07
N LYS A 75 12.85 4.05 8.54
CA LYS A 75 11.91 3.74 7.44
C LYS A 75 10.72 2.95 7.96
N ALA A 76 9.53 3.48 7.78
CA ALA A 76 8.27 2.76 7.99
C ALA A 76 7.78 2.15 6.67
N TYR A 77 7.21 0.96 6.72
CA TYR A 77 6.53 0.35 5.58
C TYR A 77 5.40 -0.57 6.03
N ILE A 78 4.42 -0.75 5.15
CA ILE A 78 3.37 -1.77 5.28
C ILE A 78 3.41 -2.67 4.05
N LYS A 79 3.23 -3.98 4.27
CA LYS A 79 3.24 -4.99 3.22
C LYS A 79 1.87 -5.02 2.54
N VAL A 80 1.87 -5.06 1.21
CA VAL A 80 0.64 -5.13 0.40
C VAL A 80 0.72 -6.26 -0.61
N GLY A 81 -0.40 -6.92 -0.86
CA GLY A 81 -0.54 -7.98 -1.86
C GLY A 81 -0.36 -9.38 -1.28
N PHE A 82 0.21 -10.29 -2.07
CA PHE A 82 0.16 -11.73 -1.79
C PHE A 82 1.42 -12.25 -1.13
N ASN A 83 1.25 -13.21 -0.22
CA ASN A 83 2.34 -13.93 0.41
C ASN A 83 2.79 -15.12 -0.46
N ILE A 84 3.92 -14.94 -1.16
CA ILE A 84 4.47 -15.94 -2.09
C ILE A 84 4.65 -17.32 -1.45
N SER A 85 5.19 -17.36 -0.23
CA SER A 85 5.44 -18.62 0.50
C SER A 85 4.18 -19.32 0.99
N LYS A 86 3.03 -18.62 1.01
CA LYS A 86 1.72 -19.15 1.44
C LYS A 86 0.74 -19.36 0.28
N GLY A 87 1.24 -19.59 -0.94
CA GLY A 87 0.39 -19.80 -2.13
C GLY A 87 0.17 -18.56 -3.00
N GLY A 88 0.87 -17.46 -2.70
CA GLY A 88 0.81 -16.23 -3.49
C GLY A 88 1.61 -16.25 -4.78
N LEU A 89 2.42 -17.28 -5.05
CA LEU A 89 3.25 -17.34 -6.26
C LEU A 89 2.42 -17.20 -7.54
N ALA A 90 1.23 -17.81 -7.58
CA ALA A 90 0.35 -17.73 -8.73
C ALA A 90 -0.08 -16.29 -9.06
N SER A 91 -0.14 -15.37 -8.08
CA SER A 91 -0.48 -13.98 -8.35
C SER A 91 0.51 -13.30 -9.30
N ILE A 92 1.78 -13.69 -9.27
CA ILE A 92 2.80 -13.14 -10.19
C ILE A 92 2.47 -13.55 -11.62
N PHE A 93 2.19 -14.82 -11.85
CA PHE A 93 1.81 -15.33 -13.18
C PHE A 93 0.49 -14.75 -13.66
N LEU A 94 -0.46 -14.49 -12.77
CA LEU A 94 -1.69 -13.78 -13.11
C LEU A 94 -1.42 -12.33 -13.50
N MET A 95 -0.60 -11.61 -12.75
CA MET A 95 -0.29 -10.20 -13.03
C MET A 95 0.52 -9.98 -14.31
N TYR A 96 1.53 -10.82 -14.55
CA TYR A 96 2.48 -10.65 -15.65
C TYR A 96 2.22 -11.56 -16.85
N GLY A 97 1.32 -12.53 -16.71
CA GLY A 97 1.01 -13.52 -17.73
C GLY A 97 2.02 -14.67 -17.78
N THR A 98 1.75 -15.58 -18.70
CA THR A 98 2.63 -16.71 -19.08
C THR A 98 2.65 -16.81 -20.61
N PRO A 99 3.53 -17.61 -21.23
CA PRO A 99 3.54 -17.76 -22.69
C PRO A 99 2.20 -18.17 -23.31
N ARG A 100 1.30 -18.79 -22.53
CA ARG A 100 -0.03 -19.24 -22.99
C ARG A 100 -1.20 -18.45 -22.39
N MET A 101 -0.95 -17.55 -21.44
CA MET A 101 -2.00 -16.78 -20.77
C MET A 101 -1.64 -15.31 -20.73
N GLN A 102 -2.56 -14.46 -21.18
CA GLN A 102 -2.37 -13.01 -21.12
C GLN A 102 -2.39 -12.49 -19.66
N PRO A 103 -1.65 -11.42 -19.35
CA PRO A 103 -1.66 -10.81 -18.03
C PRO A 103 -3.04 -10.26 -17.65
N ASP A 104 -3.43 -10.47 -16.40
CA ASP A 104 -4.56 -9.77 -15.80
C ASP A 104 -4.17 -8.33 -15.43
N LYS A 105 -4.48 -7.43 -16.35
CA LYS A 105 -4.24 -6.00 -16.18
C LYS A 105 -5.04 -5.40 -15.02
N LYS A 106 -6.21 -5.95 -14.65
CA LYS A 106 -7.00 -5.43 -13.52
C LYS A 106 -6.29 -5.75 -12.21
N LEU A 107 -5.84 -6.98 -12.04
CA LEU A 107 -5.05 -7.40 -10.88
C LEU A 107 -3.73 -6.63 -10.80
N TYR A 108 -2.99 -6.53 -11.92
CA TYR A 108 -1.76 -5.73 -11.96
C TYR A 108 -2.01 -4.27 -11.55
N ASN A 109 -3.02 -3.63 -12.14
CA ASN A 109 -3.33 -2.23 -11.87
C ASN A 109 -3.86 -1.98 -10.45
N SER A 110 -4.46 -2.99 -9.80
CA SER A 110 -4.90 -2.88 -8.41
C SER A 110 -3.73 -2.62 -7.44
N ILE A 111 -2.50 -2.93 -7.84
CA ILE A 111 -1.28 -2.70 -7.05
C ILE A 111 -0.42 -1.61 -7.69
N TYR A 112 -0.10 -1.74 -8.98
CA TYR A 112 0.91 -0.92 -9.66
C TYR A 112 0.33 0.20 -10.53
N GLY A 113 -0.99 0.22 -10.72
CA GLY A 113 -1.68 1.14 -11.61
C GLY A 113 -1.50 2.60 -11.19
N SER A 114 -1.45 3.51 -12.16
CA SER A 114 -1.29 4.94 -11.92
C SER A 114 -2.44 5.52 -11.08
N SER A 115 -3.67 5.03 -11.27
CA SER A 115 -4.84 5.43 -10.47
C SER A 115 -4.70 5.00 -9.01
N THR A 116 -4.24 3.78 -8.75
CA THR A 116 -3.97 3.26 -7.41
C THR A 116 -2.89 4.10 -6.72
N LYS A 117 -1.77 4.36 -7.41
CA LYS A 117 -0.69 5.23 -6.90
C LYS A 117 -1.19 6.63 -6.57
N LYS A 118 -2.00 7.24 -7.44
CA LYS A 118 -2.62 8.55 -7.19
C LYS A 118 -3.52 8.54 -5.96
N LYS A 119 -4.34 7.49 -5.76
CA LYS A 119 -5.18 7.34 -4.57
C LYS A 119 -4.35 7.24 -3.30
N VAL A 120 -3.30 6.41 -3.31
CA VAL A 120 -2.37 6.28 -2.18
C VAL A 120 -1.72 7.64 -1.85
N LYS A 121 -1.16 8.32 -2.86
CA LYS A 121 -0.55 9.64 -2.70
C LYS A 121 -1.53 10.64 -2.07
N LYS A 122 -2.76 10.70 -2.60
CA LYS A 122 -3.80 11.61 -2.10
C LYS A 122 -4.18 11.32 -0.63
N VAL A 123 -4.34 10.04 -0.28
CA VAL A 123 -4.67 9.63 1.10
C VAL A 123 -3.56 10.01 2.07
N GLN A 124 -2.30 9.82 1.67
CA GLN A 124 -1.15 10.23 2.47
C GLN A 124 -1.13 11.76 2.63
N GLU A 125 -1.19 12.52 1.54
CA GLU A 125 -1.25 13.99 1.55
C GLU A 125 -2.35 14.53 2.48
N GLU A 126 -3.57 14.00 2.35
CA GLU A 126 -4.72 14.42 3.16
C GLU A 126 -4.46 14.22 4.67
N ILE A 127 -3.83 13.11 5.05
CA ILE A 127 -3.53 12.78 6.45
C ILE A 127 -2.47 13.70 7.03
N PHE A 128 -1.41 14.00 6.27
CA PHE A 128 -0.36 14.92 6.71
C PHE A 128 -0.86 16.37 6.77
N GLN A 129 -1.69 16.79 5.82
CA GLN A 129 -2.31 18.12 5.82
C GLN A 129 -3.36 18.28 6.93
N GLU A 130 -4.10 17.22 7.26
CA GLU A 130 -5.00 17.23 8.43
C GLU A 130 -4.21 17.43 9.72
N GLU A 131 -3.11 16.70 9.90
CA GLU A 131 -2.29 16.87 11.11
C GLU A 131 -1.66 18.26 11.19
N LEU A 132 -1.12 18.75 10.08
CA LEU A 132 -0.53 20.09 10.04
C LEU A 132 -1.55 21.17 10.44
N ARG A 133 -2.81 21.04 9.98
CA ARG A 133 -3.89 21.96 10.37
C ARG A 133 -4.26 21.87 11.86
N LYS A 134 -4.20 20.68 12.47
CA LYS A 134 -4.46 20.51 13.91
C LYS A 134 -3.39 21.15 14.79
N VAL A 135 -2.16 21.14 14.29
CA VAL A 135 -0.98 21.58 15.04
C VAL A 135 -0.72 23.08 14.86
N MET A 136 -1.09 23.65 13.70
CA MET A 136 -0.97 25.07 13.41
C MET A 136 -2.22 25.92 13.73
N GLY A 137 -3.38 25.29 13.91
CA GLY A 137 -4.64 25.95 14.27
C GLY A 137 -4.82 26.02 15.77
#